data_AF-A0A354T7H1-F1
#
_entry.id   AF-A0A354T7H1-F1
#
_cell.length_a   1.000
_cell.length_b   1.000
_cell.length_c   1.000
_cell.angle_alpha   90.00
_cell.angle_beta   90.00
_cell.angle_gamma   90.00
#
_symmetry.space_group_name_H-M   'P 1'
#
loop_
_entity.id
_entity.type
_entity.pdbx_description
1 polymer ?
#
loop_
_entity_poly.entity_id
_entity_poly.type
_entity_poly.pdbx_seq_one_letter_code
_entity_poly.pdbx_strand_id
1 'polypeptide(L)'
;MSSLLHHIQRSEWQFFLTCTFKNSRTMGAKARHAMQFQLLRYLASFGKKERRGDILQDTEFVIREEFGEQTERLHWHALVSGLKPSFVRQSTCLLTMGYWMGLGGGMTRIRVYDDARDGSSYVTKGLEDSDFTKEGANRYEIGKFNDDQVLMLIPSHALLANWRGAALESGRLTRTAQARRRTARCDQQTVLPASEACDFNEQEELPQELFAA
;
A
#
# COMPACT_ATOMS: atom_id res chain seq x y z
N MET A 1 -8.64 0.47 -6.42
CA MET A 1 -7.55 0.83 -5.49
C MET A 1 -6.77 -0.43 -5.11
N SER A 2 -5.49 -0.53 -5.48
CA SER A 2 -4.71 -1.75 -5.25
C SER A 2 -4.53 -2.04 -3.75
N SER A 3 -4.50 -3.31 -3.36
CA SER A 3 -4.39 -3.70 -1.94
C SER A 3 -3.06 -3.28 -1.30
N LEU A 4 -2.00 -3.11 -2.11
CA LEU A 4 -0.71 -2.57 -1.68
C LEU A 4 -0.80 -1.05 -1.43
N LEU A 5 -1.49 -0.31 -2.30
CA LEU A 5 -1.71 1.13 -2.12
C LEU A 5 -2.46 1.41 -0.81
N HIS A 6 -3.53 0.66 -0.56
CA HIS A 6 -4.27 0.75 0.69
C HIS A 6 -3.40 0.43 1.92
N HIS A 7 -2.46 -0.52 1.79
CA HIS A 7 -1.52 -0.82 2.86
C HIS A 7 -0.56 0.34 3.11
N ILE A 8 0.04 0.90 2.04
CA ILE A 8 0.94 2.07 2.13
C ILE A 8 0.24 3.26 2.78
N GLN A 9 -1.02 3.55 2.42
CA GLN A 9 -1.77 4.67 2.98
C GLN A 9 -2.11 4.51 4.48
N ARG A 10 -2.08 3.28 4.99
CA ARG A 10 -2.41 2.96 6.39
C ARG A 10 -1.20 2.63 7.24
N SER A 11 -0.02 2.54 6.65
CA SER A 11 1.22 2.33 7.38
C SER A 11 1.51 3.53 8.28
N GLU A 12 2.00 3.26 9.50
CA GLU A 12 2.40 4.28 10.46
C GLU A 12 3.77 4.86 10.07
N TRP A 13 3.78 5.75 9.09
CA TRP A 13 5.01 6.40 8.63
C TRP A 13 5.60 7.31 9.71
N GLN A 14 6.92 7.34 9.82
CA GLN A 14 7.63 8.12 10.84
C GLN A 14 8.38 9.30 10.24
N PHE A 15 8.87 9.16 9.01
CA PHE A 15 9.58 10.22 8.30
C PHE A 15 9.09 10.36 6.86
N PHE A 16 9.09 11.60 6.38
CA PHE A 16 8.97 11.93 4.97
C PHE A 16 10.24 12.63 4.50
N LEU A 17 10.82 12.13 3.42
CA LEU A 17 12.04 12.63 2.82
C LEU A 17 11.73 13.22 1.45
N THR A 18 12.38 14.32 1.12
CA THR A 18 12.49 14.87 -0.23
C THR A 18 13.94 15.20 -0.46
N CYS A 19 14.57 14.54 -1.43
CA CYS A 19 16.01 14.62 -1.64
C CYS A 19 16.30 14.79 -3.13
N THR A 20 17.18 15.71 -3.48
CA THR A 20 17.62 15.95 -4.87
C THR A 20 19.07 15.55 -5.03
N PHE A 21 19.50 15.23 -6.26
CA PHE A 21 20.91 15.00 -6.57
C PHE A 21 21.57 16.28 -7.08
N LYS A 22 22.80 16.61 -6.64
CA LYS A 22 23.55 17.77 -7.19
C LYS A 22 23.79 17.62 -8.69
N ASN A 23 24.22 16.43 -9.10
CA ASN A 23 24.66 16.08 -10.45
C ASN A 23 23.78 14.98 -11.06
N SER A 24 22.46 15.15 -11.04
CA SER A 24 21.49 14.12 -11.48
C SER A 24 21.74 13.60 -12.91
N ARG A 25 22.15 14.48 -13.83
CA ARG A 25 22.35 14.15 -15.25
C ARG A 25 23.62 13.33 -15.52
N THR A 26 24.67 13.51 -14.73
CA THR A 26 25.96 12.82 -14.94
C THR A 26 26.13 11.60 -14.04
N MET A 27 25.38 11.54 -12.94
CA MET A 27 25.43 10.42 -12.02
C MET A 27 24.59 9.25 -12.53
N GLY A 28 25.22 8.09 -12.79
CA GLY A 28 24.51 6.89 -13.23
C GLY A 28 23.52 6.35 -12.18
N ALA A 29 22.47 5.66 -12.64
CA ALA A 29 21.40 5.15 -11.78
C ALA A 29 21.89 4.28 -10.61
N LYS A 30 22.90 3.44 -10.84
CA LYS A 30 23.50 2.59 -9.79
C LYS A 30 24.10 3.43 -8.64
N ALA A 31 24.80 4.51 -8.96
CA ALA A 31 25.37 5.40 -7.95
C ALA A 31 24.28 6.15 -7.18
N ARG A 32 23.23 6.61 -7.88
CA ARG A 32 22.07 7.26 -7.26
C ARG A 32 21.35 6.34 -6.27
N HIS A 33 21.05 5.11 -6.68
CA HIS A 33 20.46 4.11 -5.79
C HIS A 33 21.38 3.80 -4.62
N ALA A 34 22.69 3.62 -4.85
CA ALA A 34 23.63 3.40 -3.75
C ALA A 34 23.58 4.53 -2.70
N MET A 35 23.54 5.78 -3.13
CA MET A 35 23.40 6.94 -2.23
C MET A 35 22.05 6.96 -1.49
N GLN A 36 20.94 6.67 -2.17
CA GLN A 36 19.61 6.57 -1.55
C GLN A 36 19.59 5.52 -0.45
N PHE A 37 20.04 4.29 -0.77
CA PHE A 37 20.08 3.21 0.19
C PHE A 37 21.07 3.48 1.32
N GLN A 38 22.16 4.20 1.08
CA GLN A 38 23.08 4.61 2.14
C GLN A 38 22.44 5.63 3.09
N LEU A 39 21.66 6.59 2.58
CA LEU A 39 20.86 7.49 3.43
C LEU A 39 19.82 6.73 4.24
N LEU A 40 19.11 5.78 3.63
CA LEU A 40 18.11 4.96 4.31
C LEU A 40 18.75 4.08 5.40
N ARG A 41 19.93 3.49 5.14
CA ARG A 41 20.69 2.74 6.15
C ARG A 41 21.12 3.62 7.31
N TYR A 42 21.60 4.83 7.02
CA TYR A 42 21.95 5.80 8.05
C TYR A 42 20.74 6.16 8.91
N LEU A 43 19.59 6.45 8.29
CA LEU A 43 18.35 6.72 9.02
C LEU A 43 17.89 5.50 9.84
N ALA A 44 17.92 4.29 9.26
CA ALA A 44 17.55 3.06 9.95
C ALA A 44 18.50 2.70 11.11
N SER A 45 19.72 3.24 11.13
CA SER A 45 20.70 2.98 12.19
C SER A 45 20.33 3.62 13.53
N PHE A 46 19.50 4.65 13.52
CA PHE A 46 19.08 5.32 14.74
C PHE A 46 18.27 4.37 15.63
N GLY A 47 18.88 3.97 16.76
CA GLY A 47 18.26 3.10 17.76
C GLY A 47 18.39 1.60 17.49
N LYS A 48 19.08 1.19 16.41
CA LYS A 48 19.45 -0.21 16.19
C LYS A 48 20.89 -0.42 16.65
N LYS A 49 21.10 -1.35 17.59
CA LYS A 49 22.45 -1.90 17.81
C LYS A 49 22.81 -2.68 16.55
N GLU A 50 24.04 -2.56 16.06
CA GLU A 50 24.55 -3.41 14.96
C GLU A 50 24.27 -4.87 15.31
N ARG A 51 23.22 -5.44 14.72
CA ARG A 51 22.97 -6.87 14.74
C ARG A 51 23.66 -7.45 13.51
N ARG A 52 24.09 -8.71 13.58
CA ARG A 52 24.43 -9.48 12.38
C ARG A 52 23.19 -9.54 11.48
N GLY A 53 23.11 -8.71 10.45
CA GLY A 53 21.97 -8.61 9.52
C GLY A 53 21.94 -7.28 8.77
N ASP A 54 21.15 -7.19 7.69
CA ASP A 54 20.94 -5.91 6.99
C ASP A 54 20.08 -4.99 7.86
N ILE A 55 20.56 -3.78 8.13
CA ILE A 55 19.90 -2.77 8.97
C ILE A 55 18.51 -2.35 8.43
N LEU A 56 18.28 -2.59 7.13
CA LEU A 56 17.02 -2.34 6.46
C LEU A 56 16.00 -3.49 6.60
N GLN A 57 16.37 -4.64 7.14
CA GLN A 57 15.52 -5.83 7.20
C GLN A 57 14.17 -5.55 7.89
N ASP A 58 14.19 -4.77 8.98
CA ASP A 58 13.00 -4.40 9.75
C ASP A 58 12.53 -2.96 9.45
N THR A 59 13.02 -2.34 8.38
CA THR A 59 12.69 -0.95 8.03
C THR A 59 11.71 -0.94 6.87
N GLU A 60 10.51 -0.44 7.12
CA GLU A 60 9.54 -0.19 6.07
C GLU A 60 9.90 1.12 5.35
N PHE A 61 9.98 1.07 4.03
CA PHE A 61 10.07 2.29 3.24
C PHE A 61 9.41 2.11 1.89
N VAL A 62 9.04 3.24 1.29
CA VAL A 62 8.68 3.32 -0.13
C VAL A 62 9.36 4.54 -0.72
N ILE A 63 10.04 4.35 -1.85
CA ILE A 63 10.71 5.41 -2.60
C ILE A 63 9.91 5.71 -3.85
N ARG A 64 9.81 6.98 -4.20
CA ARG A 64 9.34 7.46 -5.49
C ARG A 64 10.40 8.36 -6.10
N GLU A 65 10.84 8.07 -7.31
CA GLU A 65 11.75 8.92 -8.08
C GLU A 65 10.98 9.79 -9.08
N GLU A 66 11.29 11.09 -9.12
CA GLU A 66 10.67 12.04 -10.03
C GLU A 66 11.62 13.08 -10.61
N PHE A 67 11.32 13.54 -11.83
CA PHE A 67 11.93 14.75 -12.37
C PHE A 67 11.21 16.00 -11.86
N GLY A 68 11.97 17.00 -11.40
CA GLY A 68 11.40 18.27 -10.95
C GLY A 68 10.83 19.09 -12.10
N GLU A 69 9.56 19.48 -12.01
CA GLU A 69 8.79 20.19 -13.04
C GLU A 69 9.48 21.45 -13.58
N GLN A 70 10.16 22.23 -12.73
CA GLN A 70 10.80 23.50 -13.13
C GLN A 70 12.31 23.42 -13.38
N THR A 71 12.98 22.39 -12.87
CA THR A 71 14.45 22.33 -12.88
C THR A 71 15.00 21.10 -13.58
N GLU A 72 14.12 20.18 -13.99
CA GLU A 72 14.44 18.84 -14.51
C GLU A 72 15.43 18.07 -13.62
N ARG A 73 15.56 18.48 -12.35
CA ARG A 73 16.46 17.85 -11.42
C ARG A 73 15.77 16.60 -10.89
N LEU A 74 16.42 15.47 -11.12
CA LEU A 74 16.00 14.22 -10.51
C LEU A 74 16.02 14.39 -9.00
N HIS A 75 14.88 14.11 -8.41
CA HIS A 75 14.68 14.07 -6.98
C HIS A 75 13.88 12.83 -6.62
N TRP A 76 13.88 12.50 -5.35
CA TRP A 76 13.17 11.36 -4.85
C TRP A 76 12.52 11.69 -3.53
N HIS A 77 11.37 11.06 -3.33
CA HIS A 77 10.59 11.09 -2.12
C HIS A 77 10.66 9.74 -1.46
N ALA A 78 10.64 9.72 -0.13
CA ALA A 78 10.45 8.47 0.58
C ALA A 78 9.65 8.63 1.86
N LEU A 79 8.88 7.60 2.15
CA LEU A 79 8.30 7.37 3.47
C LEU A 79 9.11 6.29 4.15
N VAL A 80 9.36 6.46 5.45
CA VAL A 80 10.16 5.51 6.24
C VAL A 80 9.48 5.26 7.59
N SER A 81 9.44 4.00 8.00
CA SER A 81 8.99 3.53 9.32
C SER A 81 9.85 2.35 9.82
N GLY A 82 9.55 1.84 11.01
CA GLY A 82 10.31 0.76 11.67
C GLY A 82 11.51 1.26 12.49
N LEU A 83 11.57 2.55 12.80
CA LEU A 83 12.56 3.13 13.71
C LEU A 83 12.01 3.16 15.14
N LYS A 84 12.92 3.17 16.11
CA LYS A 84 12.55 3.27 17.52
C LYS A 84 11.90 4.65 17.78
N PRO A 85 10.73 4.74 18.45
CA PRO A 85 10.00 5.99 18.65
C PRO A 85 10.83 7.13 19.28
N SER A 86 11.78 6.80 20.16
CA SER A 86 12.68 7.79 20.78
C SER A 86 13.58 8.56 19.80
N PHE A 87 13.71 8.06 18.57
CA PHE A 87 14.48 8.69 17.50
C PHE A 87 13.62 9.39 16.45
N VAL A 88 12.29 9.33 16.57
CA VAL A 88 11.36 10.06 15.69
C VAL A 88 11.25 11.51 16.18
N ARG A 89 12.20 12.35 15.77
CA ARG A 89 12.33 13.73 16.24
C ARG A 89 13.06 14.60 15.24
N GLN A 90 12.86 15.92 15.36
CA GLN A 90 13.45 16.92 14.45
C GLN A 90 14.98 16.87 14.40
N SER A 91 15.65 16.55 15.51
CA SER A 91 17.12 16.43 15.53
C SER A 91 17.62 15.31 14.60
N THR A 92 16.88 14.20 14.52
CA THR A 92 17.19 13.09 13.61
C THR A 92 17.07 13.55 12.17
N CYS A 93 16.00 14.29 11.83
CA CYS A 93 15.84 14.90 10.50
C CYS A 93 17.06 15.74 10.10
N LEU A 94 17.52 16.64 10.99
CA LEU A 94 18.63 17.54 10.72
C LEU A 94 19.95 16.77 10.52
N LEU A 95 20.23 15.76 11.35
CA LEU A 95 21.40 14.90 11.19
C LEU A 95 21.38 14.14 9.86
N THR A 96 20.23 13.57 9.51
CA THR A 96 20.06 12.85 8.23
C THR A 96 20.16 13.78 7.02
N MET A 97 19.67 15.02 7.10
CA MET A 97 19.91 16.03 6.06
C MET A 97 21.39 16.33 5.89
N GLY A 98 22.11 16.54 7.00
CA GLY A 98 23.55 16.75 7.01
C GLY A 98 24.30 15.59 6.34
N TYR A 99 23.90 14.36 6.67
CA TYR A 99 24.46 13.16 6.06
C TYR A 99 24.23 13.10 4.55
N TRP A 100 23.02 13.38 4.07
CA TRP A 100 22.74 13.44 2.62
C TRP A 100 23.64 14.43 1.89
N MET A 101 23.80 15.63 2.44
CA MET A 101 24.68 16.65 1.85
C MET A 101 26.14 16.21 1.84
N GLY A 102 26.59 15.51 2.90
CA GLY A 102 27.92 14.93 3.01
C GLY A 102 28.20 13.81 2.01
N LEU A 103 27.19 13.04 1.59
CA LEU A 103 27.30 12.05 0.51
C LEU A 103 27.42 12.68 -0.89
N GLY A 104 27.39 14.00 -1.02
CA GLY A 104 27.31 14.70 -2.31
C GLY A 104 25.87 14.88 -2.82
N GLY A 105 24.88 14.63 -1.97
CA GLY A 105 23.48 14.93 -2.22
C GLY A 105 23.21 16.44 -2.41
N GLY A 106 22.14 16.76 -3.11
CA GLY A 106 21.64 18.12 -3.35
C GLY A 106 20.77 18.65 -2.23
N MET A 107 19.84 19.53 -2.58
CA MET A 107 18.82 20.02 -1.64
C MET A 107 18.05 18.84 -1.05
N THR A 108 17.84 18.89 0.27
CA THR A 108 17.10 17.88 1.02
C THR A 108 16.18 18.54 2.02
N ARG A 109 15.02 17.93 2.23
CA ARG A 109 14.07 18.25 3.29
C ARG A 109 13.57 16.94 3.87
N ILE A 110 13.90 16.71 5.13
CA ILE A 110 13.44 15.55 5.90
C ILE A 110 12.59 16.07 7.06
N ARG A 111 11.41 15.49 7.25
CA ARG A 111 10.50 15.87 8.32
C ARG A 111 9.98 14.64 9.03
N VAL A 112 9.65 14.80 10.31
CA VAL A 112 8.78 13.83 10.99
C VAL A 112 7.47 13.80 10.20
N TYR A 113 7.01 12.59 9.92
CA TYR A 113 5.80 12.39 9.16
C TYR A 113 4.59 12.87 9.97
N ASP A 114 3.64 13.48 9.27
CA ASP A 114 2.44 14.08 9.82
C ASP A 114 1.30 13.74 8.85
N ASP A 115 0.38 12.89 9.29
CA ASP A 115 -0.75 12.44 8.48
C ASP A 115 -1.63 13.61 8.02
N ALA A 116 -1.69 14.70 8.78
CA ALA A 116 -2.45 15.89 8.39
C ALA A 116 -1.89 16.58 7.15
N ARG A 117 -0.66 16.24 6.72
CA ARG A 117 0.00 16.77 5.52
C ARG A 117 0.01 15.80 4.34
N ASP A 118 -0.71 14.68 4.47
CA ASP A 118 -1.00 13.71 3.40
C ASP A 118 0.23 13.29 2.57
N GLY A 119 1.34 13.02 3.26
CA GLY A 119 2.59 12.64 2.62
C GLY A 119 2.52 11.27 1.94
N SER A 120 1.64 10.39 2.41
CA SER A 120 1.38 9.08 1.83
C SER A 120 0.75 9.19 0.45
N SER A 121 -0.31 9.99 0.29
CA SER A 121 -0.94 10.23 -1.01
C SER A 121 0.01 10.91 -1.99
N TYR A 122 0.92 11.76 -1.51
CA TYR A 122 1.96 12.34 -2.37
C TYR A 122 2.87 11.26 -2.98
N VAL A 123 3.39 10.33 -2.17
CA VAL A 123 4.24 9.24 -2.70
C VAL A 123 3.43 8.29 -3.58
N THR A 124 2.14 8.12 -3.33
CA THR A 124 1.30 7.22 -4.12
C THR A 124 0.54 7.87 -5.27
N LYS A 125 0.68 9.19 -5.47
CA LYS A 125 -0.03 9.95 -6.49
C LYS A 125 0.13 9.33 -7.87
N GLY A 126 -0.97 9.06 -8.57
CA GLY A 126 -0.96 8.41 -9.89
C GLY A 126 -0.97 6.88 -9.86
N LEU A 127 -1.01 6.26 -8.67
CA LEU A 127 -1.23 4.81 -8.49
C LEU A 127 -2.70 4.45 -8.19
N GLU A 128 -3.57 5.47 -8.07
CA GLU A 128 -4.95 5.35 -7.59
C GLU A 128 -5.84 4.53 -8.54
N ASP A 129 -5.60 4.68 -9.85
CA ASP A 129 -6.29 3.97 -10.93
C ASP A 129 -5.50 2.78 -11.50
N SER A 130 -4.28 2.53 -11.03
CA SER A 130 -3.46 1.47 -11.61
C SER A 130 -3.73 0.11 -10.95
N ASP A 131 -4.61 -0.67 -11.56
CA ASP A 131 -4.27 -2.06 -11.91
C ASP A 131 -3.46 -2.04 -13.22
N PHE A 132 -2.33 -1.31 -13.29
CA PHE A 132 -1.49 -1.20 -14.50
C PHE A 132 -2.22 -0.91 -15.84
N THR A 133 -3.45 -0.40 -15.83
CA THR A 133 -4.23 -0.14 -17.05
C THR A 133 -4.72 1.31 -17.09
N LYS A 134 -4.30 1.99 -18.16
CA LYS A 134 -4.47 3.42 -18.42
C LYS A 134 -5.81 3.69 -19.10
N GLU A 135 -6.91 4.01 -18.42
CA GLU A 135 -8.12 4.47 -19.15
C GLU A 135 -9.10 5.35 -18.34
N GLY A 136 -9.49 6.50 -18.97
CA GLY A 136 -10.69 7.30 -18.67
C GLY A 136 -10.63 8.25 -17.46
N ALA A 137 -10.87 9.56 -17.65
CA ALA A 137 -10.64 10.69 -16.71
C ALA A 137 -9.17 10.94 -16.34
N ASN A 138 -8.41 9.86 -16.14
CA ASN A 138 -6.96 9.85 -15.97
C ASN A 138 -6.23 10.50 -17.16
N ARG A 139 -6.81 10.53 -18.38
CA ARG A 139 -6.21 11.17 -19.57
C ARG A 139 -6.01 12.68 -19.49
N TYR A 140 -6.78 13.39 -18.67
CA TYR A 140 -6.64 14.85 -18.54
C TYR A 140 -5.59 15.22 -17.50
N GLU A 141 -5.56 14.53 -16.35
CA GLU A 141 -4.48 14.69 -15.37
C GLU A 141 -3.17 14.07 -15.87
N ILE A 142 -3.17 12.82 -16.36
CA ILE A 142 -2.02 12.23 -17.09
C ILE A 142 -1.68 13.06 -18.32
N GLY A 143 -2.63 13.72 -18.99
CA GLY A 143 -2.37 14.63 -20.11
C GLY A 143 -1.61 15.89 -19.71
N LYS A 144 -1.78 16.36 -18.47
CA LYS A 144 -1.03 17.46 -17.87
C LYS A 144 0.34 16.99 -17.33
N PHE A 145 0.45 15.71 -16.97
CA PHE A 145 1.67 15.04 -16.52
C PHE A 145 2.31 14.15 -17.61
N ASN A 146 1.94 14.36 -18.88
CA ASN A 146 2.36 13.55 -20.02
C ASN A 146 3.72 14.08 -20.49
N ASP A 147 4.74 13.69 -19.74
CA ASP A 147 5.98 13.10 -20.26
C ASP A 147 6.86 12.74 -19.04
N ASP A 148 7.00 11.44 -18.77
CA ASP A 148 8.15 10.83 -18.10
C ASP A 148 8.57 11.29 -16.68
N GLN A 149 7.69 11.89 -15.88
CA GLN A 149 8.12 12.43 -14.57
C GLN A 149 8.17 11.43 -13.42
N VAL A 150 7.43 10.31 -13.41
CA VAL A 150 7.60 9.25 -12.39
C VAL A 150 8.46 8.14 -12.98
N LEU A 151 9.70 8.02 -12.51
CA LEU A 151 10.63 7.03 -13.03
C LEU A 151 10.48 5.67 -12.36
N MET A 152 10.20 5.63 -11.05
CA MET A 152 10.21 4.38 -10.29
C MET A 152 9.51 4.50 -8.93
N LEU A 153 8.80 3.44 -8.53
CA LEU A 153 8.35 3.19 -7.16
C LEU A 153 9.07 1.96 -6.59
N ILE A 154 9.73 2.10 -5.43
CA ILE A 154 10.53 1.03 -4.81
C ILE A 154 10.06 0.79 -3.39
N PRO A 155 9.18 -0.21 -3.15
CA PRO A 155 8.81 -0.63 -1.80
C PRO A 155 9.89 -1.51 -1.16
N SER A 156 10.05 -1.42 0.16
CA SER A 156 11.00 -2.24 0.91
C SER A 156 10.53 -3.69 1.05
N HIS A 157 11.48 -4.59 1.31
CA HIS A 157 11.16 -5.99 1.59
C HIS A 157 10.26 -6.14 2.83
N ALA A 158 10.54 -5.37 3.89
CA ALA A 158 9.73 -5.36 5.12
C ALA A 158 8.27 -4.96 4.82
N LEU A 159 8.08 -3.88 4.05
CA LEU A 159 6.75 -3.40 3.66
C LEU A 159 5.99 -4.47 2.86
N LEU A 160 6.65 -5.10 1.89
CA LEU A 160 6.04 -6.16 1.09
C LEU A 160 5.72 -7.42 1.92
N ALA A 161 6.59 -7.79 2.86
CA ALA A 161 6.37 -8.92 3.76
C ALA A 161 5.16 -8.68 4.68
N ASN A 162 5.07 -7.49 5.28
CA ASN A 162 3.98 -7.10 6.16
C ASN A 162 2.65 -6.97 5.40
N TRP A 163 2.67 -6.40 4.20
CA TRP A 163 1.51 -6.41 3.30
C TRP A 163 1.02 -7.83 3.00
N ARG A 164 1.93 -8.75 2.62
CA ARG A 164 1.57 -10.15 2.34
C ARG A 164 1.02 -10.86 3.57
N GLY A 165 1.60 -10.64 4.74
CA GLY A 165 1.11 -11.16 6.01
C GLY A 165 -0.32 -10.69 6.30
N ALA A 166 -0.56 -9.38 6.21
CA ALA A 166 -1.88 -8.79 6.42
C ALA A 166 -2.94 -9.29 5.42
N ALA A 167 -2.54 -9.49 4.15
CA ALA A 167 -3.42 -10.05 3.13
C ALA A 167 -3.80 -11.51 3.43
N LEU A 168 -2.85 -12.33 3.90
CA LEU A 168 -3.08 -13.71 4.29
C LEU A 168 -3.98 -13.82 5.53
N GLU A 169 -3.79 -12.98 6.54
CA GLU A 169 -4.63 -12.93 7.73
C GLU A 169 -6.06 -12.51 7.39
N SER A 170 -6.22 -11.48 6.56
CA SER A 170 -7.52 -11.03 6.06
C SER A 170 -8.25 -12.14 5.29
N GLY A 171 -7.51 -12.90 4.46
CA GLY A 171 -8.02 -14.07 3.73
C GLY A 171 -8.40 -15.24 4.64
N ARG A 172 -7.65 -15.48 5.72
CA ARG A 172 -7.99 -16.50 6.74
C ARG A 172 -9.27 -16.12 7.49
N LEU A 173 -9.38 -14.86 7.92
CA LEU A 173 -10.57 -14.36 8.62
C LEU A 173 -11.83 -14.46 7.75
N THR A 174 -11.73 -14.11 6.46
CA THR A 174 -12.86 -14.27 5.52
C THR A 174 -13.24 -15.73 5.31
N ARG A 175 -12.27 -16.65 5.16
CA ARG A 175 -12.56 -18.10 5.05
C ARG A 175 -13.21 -18.65 6.32
N THR A 176 -12.80 -18.19 7.49
CA THR A 176 -13.37 -18.66 8.77
C THR A 176 -14.78 -18.10 8.97
N ALA A 177 -15.02 -16.84 8.60
CA ALA A 177 -16.35 -16.24 8.61
C ALA A 177 -17.29 -16.91 7.59
N GLN A 178 -16.79 -17.27 6.41
CA GLN A 178 -17.55 -17.97 5.38
C GLN A 178 -17.85 -19.43 5.76
N ALA A 179 -16.91 -20.11 6.45
CA ALA A 179 -17.12 -21.44 7.03
C ALA A 179 -18.19 -21.40 8.15
N ARG A 180 -18.14 -20.41 9.05
CA ARG A 180 -19.15 -20.21 10.11
C ARG A 180 -20.55 -19.92 9.57
N ARG A 181 -20.65 -19.16 8.47
CA ARG A 181 -21.93 -18.93 7.78
C ARG A 181 -22.46 -20.19 7.12
N ARG A 182 -21.58 -21.06 6.61
CA ARG A 182 -21.97 -22.37 6.04
C ARG A 182 -22.44 -23.34 7.12
N THR A 183 -21.78 -23.42 8.27
CA THR A 183 -22.24 -24.25 9.40
C THR A 183 -23.55 -23.74 9.98
N ALA A 184 -23.69 -22.41 10.20
CA ALA A 184 -24.95 -21.82 10.67
C ALA A 184 -26.13 -22.04 9.70
N ARG A 185 -25.87 -22.14 8.39
CA ARG A 185 -26.90 -22.46 7.39
C ARG A 185 -27.27 -23.95 7.38
N CYS A 186 -26.35 -24.83 7.76
CA CYS A 186 -26.61 -26.27 7.90
C CYS A 186 -27.43 -26.57 9.17
N ASP A 187 -27.18 -25.83 10.26
CA ASP A 187 -27.89 -26.00 11.54
C ASP A 187 -29.35 -25.50 11.50
N GLN A 188 -29.71 -24.63 10.56
CA GLN A 188 -31.09 -24.16 10.36
C GLN A 188 -31.97 -25.10 9.51
N GLN A 189 -31.43 -26.22 9.02
CA GLN A 189 -32.18 -27.15 8.16
C GLN A 189 -32.71 -28.41 8.89
N THR A 190 -32.57 -28.49 10.23
CA THR A 190 -32.84 -29.72 11.00
C THR A 190 -33.89 -29.57 12.11
N VAL A 191 -34.84 -28.65 12.01
CA VAL A 191 -36.01 -28.63 12.90
C VAL A 191 -37.28 -28.32 12.11
N LEU A 192 -37.88 -29.36 11.52
CA LEU A 192 -39.32 -29.37 11.25
C LEU A 192 -39.98 -30.18 12.37
N PRO A 193 -40.91 -29.62 13.16
CA PRO A 193 -41.69 -30.41 14.10
C PRO A 193 -42.72 -31.23 13.32
N ALA A 194 -42.78 -32.52 13.63
CA ALA A 194 -43.86 -33.41 13.22
C ALA A 194 -45.07 -33.15 14.13
N SER A 195 -46.13 -32.53 13.60
CA SER A 195 -47.51 -32.71 14.08
C SER A 195 -48.48 -31.87 13.25
N GLU A 196 -49.40 -32.56 12.57
CA GLU A 196 -50.85 -32.37 12.59
C GLU A 196 -51.47 -32.73 11.24
N ALA A 197 -52.00 -33.95 11.21
CA ALA A 197 -53.04 -34.35 10.30
C ALA A 197 -54.35 -33.70 10.76
N CYS A 198 -55.03 -32.99 9.87
CA CYS A 198 -56.47 -32.81 9.93
C CYS A 198 -57.03 -32.91 8.52
N ASP A 199 -57.93 -33.89 8.36
CA ASP A 199 -58.84 -34.09 7.24
C ASP A 199 -59.56 -32.79 6.85
N PHE A 200 -59.67 -32.55 5.55
CA PHE A 200 -60.86 -31.94 4.98
C PHE A 200 -61.11 -32.54 3.60
N ASN A 201 -62.23 -33.24 3.53
CA ASN A 201 -62.79 -33.91 2.37
C ASN A 201 -63.84 -32.96 1.80
N GLU A 202 -63.72 -32.53 0.55
CA GLU A 202 -64.87 -32.01 -0.19
C GLU A 202 -64.66 -32.22 -1.70
N GLN A 203 -65.69 -32.83 -2.27
CA GLN A 203 -65.86 -33.22 -3.66
C GLN A 203 -66.11 -31.96 -4.50
N GLU A 204 -65.62 -31.90 -5.74
CA GLU A 204 -66.38 -31.34 -6.86
C GLU A 204 -65.75 -31.68 -8.22
N GLU A 205 -66.51 -32.51 -8.95
CA GLU A 205 -66.81 -32.51 -10.39
C GLU A 205 -65.69 -32.40 -11.47
N LEU A 206 -65.56 -33.54 -12.18
CA LEU A 206 -65.10 -33.65 -13.58
C LEU A 206 -66.03 -32.89 -14.53
N PRO A 207 -65.48 -32.33 -15.63
CA PRO A 207 -66.16 -32.37 -16.92
C PRO A 207 -65.50 -33.37 -17.87
N GLN A 208 -66.36 -34.24 -18.39
CA GLN A 208 -66.12 -35.16 -19.49
C GLN A 208 -65.91 -34.44 -20.83
N GLU A 209 -65.03 -35.05 -21.63
CA GLU A 209 -65.02 -35.13 -23.09
C GLU A 209 -64.84 -33.89 -23.97
N LEU A 210 -63.83 -33.96 -24.85
CA LEU A 210 -64.09 -34.01 -26.29
C LEU A 210 -62.92 -34.61 -27.07
N PHE A 211 -63.23 -35.74 -27.71
CA PHE A 211 -62.46 -36.45 -28.73
C PHE A 211 -62.40 -35.68 -30.07
N ALA A 212 -61.50 -36.17 -30.94
CA ALA A 212 -61.37 -35.98 -32.40
C ALA A 212 -60.45 -34.83 -32.84
N ALA A 213 -59.49 -35.02 -33.75
CA ALA A 213 -59.29 -36.07 -34.76
C ALA A 213 -57.80 -36.35 -35.01
#